data_AF-A0A929DCH6-F1
#
_entry.id   AF-A0A929DCH6-F1
#
_cell.length_a   1.000
_cell.length_b   1.000
_cell.length_c   1.000
_cell.angle_alpha   90.00
_cell.angle_beta   90.00
_cell.angle_gamma   90.00
#
_symmetry.space_group_name_H-M   'P 1'
#
loop_
_entity.id
_entity.type
_entity.pdbx_description
1 polymer ?
#
loop_
_entity_poly.entity_id
_entity_poly.type
_entity_poly.pdbx_seq_one_letter_code
_entity_poly.pdbx_strand_id
1 'polypeptide(L)'
;MQSAIRNLQSPLGFLTAYVPEELFHAAGFTPVFIFHMPDDRGRARAHLPSFTCWVAGSALDQALAGELDGLAGMALAQTCDTMQG
;
A
#
# COMPACT_ATOMS: atom_id res chain seq x y z
N MET A 1 -15.00 -0.67 -36.37
CA MET A 1 -14.85 0.32 -35.28
C MET A 1 -14.42 -0.42 -34.03
N GLN A 2 -13.11 -0.68 -33.90
CA GLN A 2 -12.50 -1.23 -32.69
C GLN A 2 -12.21 -0.05 -31.75
N SER A 3 -12.77 -0.04 -30.55
CA SER A 3 -12.38 0.92 -29.51
C SER A 3 -12.66 0.36 -28.12
N ALA A 4 -11.57 0.10 -27.40
CA ALA A 4 -11.41 0.05 -25.94
C ALA A 4 -12.08 -1.11 -25.15
N ILE A 5 -11.50 -2.32 -25.27
CA ILE A 5 -11.37 -3.21 -24.11
C ILE A 5 -10.28 -2.61 -23.21
N ARG A 6 -10.63 -1.62 -22.39
CA ARG A 6 -9.76 -1.18 -21.30
C ARG A 6 -9.99 -2.17 -20.15
N ASN A 7 -9.07 -3.10 -19.95
CA ASN A 7 -8.98 -3.86 -18.70
C ASN A 7 -8.74 -2.85 -17.57
N LEU A 8 -9.80 -2.41 -16.90
CA LEU A 8 -9.75 -1.49 -15.77
C LEU A 8 -9.41 -2.29 -14.49
N GLN A 9 -8.24 -2.91 -14.45
CA GLN A 9 -7.80 -3.65 -13.27
C GLN A 9 -7.52 -2.65 -12.14
N SER A 10 -8.32 -2.73 -11.06
CA SER A 10 -8.25 -1.77 -9.95
C SER A 10 -6.91 -1.90 -9.22
N PRO A 11 -6.23 -0.79 -8.87
CA PRO A 11 -4.92 -0.85 -8.23
C PRO A 11 -5.03 -1.30 -6.77
N LEU A 12 -4.23 -2.28 -6.35
CA LEU A 12 -4.18 -2.79 -4.99
C LEU A 12 -2.76 -2.61 -4.44
N GLY A 13 -2.65 -1.84 -3.35
CA GLY A 13 -1.36 -1.52 -2.74
C GLY A 13 -0.81 -2.64 -1.88
N PHE A 14 0.51 -2.74 -1.76
CA PHE A 14 1.17 -3.62 -0.79
C PHE A 14 2.54 -3.06 -0.38
N LEU A 15 3.06 -3.49 0.78
CA LEU A 15 4.28 -2.92 1.38
C LEU A 15 5.48 -3.88 1.44
N THR A 16 5.24 -5.18 1.25
CA THR A 16 6.27 -6.21 1.48
C THR A 16 6.27 -7.21 0.34
N ALA A 17 7.45 -7.68 -0.05
CA ALA A 17 7.61 -8.72 -1.08
C ALA A 17 7.02 -10.10 -0.68
N TYR A 18 6.55 -10.26 0.56
CA TYR A 18 5.87 -11.48 1.03
C TYR A 18 4.40 -11.57 0.61
N VAL A 19 3.89 -10.54 -0.06
CA VAL A 19 2.56 -10.54 -0.64
C VAL A 19 2.65 -11.10 -2.07
N PRO A 20 1.97 -12.22 -2.40
CA PRO A 20 2.08 -12.83 -3.72
C PRO A 20 1.27 -12.05 -4.76
N GLU A 21 1.96 -11.29 -5.60
CA GLU A 21 1.36 -10.47 -6.67
C GLU A 21 0.54 -11.31 -7.65
N GLU A 22 0.88 -12.59 -7.82
CA GLU A 22 0.18 -13.53 -8.68
C GLU A 22 -1.30 -13.71 -8.27
N LEU A 23 -1.59 -13.67 -6.95
CA LEU A 23 -2.98 -13.75 -6.47
C LEU A 23 -3.76 -12.49 -6.83
N PHE A 24 -3.12 -11.33 -6.88
CA PHE A 24 -3.76 -10.07 -7.25
C PHE A 24 -4.05 -10.01 -8.73
N HIS A 25 -3.10 -10.41 -9.56
CA HIS A 25 -3.31 -10.57 -10.99
C HIS A 25 -4.44 -11.55 -11.29
N ALA A 26 -4.46 -12.72 -10.62
CA ALA A 26 -5.52 -13.71 -10.78
C ALA A 26 -6.90 -13.19 -10.33
N ALA A 27 -6.94 -12.33 -9.31
CA ALA A 27 -8.15 -11.69 -8.82
C ALA A 27 -8.58 -10.44 -9.63
N GLY A 28 -7.85 -10.08 -10.69
CA GLY A 28 -8.19 -8.94 -11.54
C GLY A 28 -7.71 -7.58 -11.05
N PHE A 29 -6.83 -7.53 -10.05
CA PHE A 29 -6.20 -6.30 -9.55
C PHE A 29 -4.86 -6.01 -10.24
N THR A 30 -4.47 -4.74 -10.23
CA THR A 30 -3.12 -4.28 -10.58
C THR A 30 -2.31 -4.12 -9.30
N PRO A 31 -1.31 -4.97 -9.01
CA PRO A 31 -0.47 -4.81 -7.83
C PRO A 31 0.34 -3.51 -7.89
N VAL A 32 0.39 -2.76 -6.79
CA VAL A 32 1.18 -1.53 -6.66
C VAL A 32 2.03 -1.60 -5.40
N PHE A 33 3.35 -1.71 -5.57
CA PHE A 33 4.27 -1.64 -4.44
C PHE A 33 4.34 -0.21 -3.91
N ILE A 34 4.03 -0.02 -2.63
CA ILE A 34 4.08 1.29 -1.99
C ILE A 34 5.47 1.49 -1.39
N PHE A 35 6.26 2.34 -2.03
CA PHE A 35 7.56 2.73 -1.51
C PHE A 35 7.41 3.71 -0.36
N HIS A 36 8.34 3.63 0.58
CA HIS A 36 8.45 4.63 1.63
C HIS A 36 9.00 5.94 1.06
N MET A 37 8.51 7.05 1.59
CA MET A 37 9.05 8.39 1.35
C MET A 37 10.37 8.58 2.10
N PRO A 38 11.26 9.48 1.65
CA PRO A 38 12.52 9.81 2.31
C PRO A 38 12.37 10.73 3.55
N ASP A 39 11.22 11.35 3.74
CA ASP A 39 10.94 12.27 4.84
C ASP A 39 9.77 11.78 5.70
N ASP A 40 9.89 11.92 7.02
CA ASP A 40 8.79 11.79 7.98
C ASP A 40 7.99 13.09 8.01
N ARG A 41 6.73 13.02 7.60
CA ARG A 41 5.81 14.17 7.51
C ARG A 41 4.95 14.30 8.78
N GLY A 42 5.13 13.39 9.74
CA GLY A 42 4.63 13.48 11.11
C GLY A 42 3.15 13.19 11.31
N ARG A 43 2.36 12.91 10.26
CA ARG A 43 0.92 12.60 10.41
C ARG A 43 0.71 11.27 11.11
N ALA A 44 1.57 10.29 10.82
CA ALA A 44 1.57 8.96 11.40
C ALA A 44 1.89 8.95 12.90
N ARG A 45 2.64 9.94 13.40
CA ARG A 45 3.05 10.01 14.82
C ARG A 45 1.90 10.19 15.80
N ALA A 46 0.74 10.66 15.33
CA ALA A 46 -0.47 10.72 16.15
C ALA A 46 -1.13 9.33 16.34
N HIS A 47 -0.74 8.35 15.52
CA HIS A 47 -1.39 7.04 15.43
C HIS A 47 -0.44 5.89 15.74
N LEU A 48 0.87 6.11 15.65
CA LEU A 48 1.91 5.10 15.83
C LEU A 48 2.93 5.54 16.88
N PRO A 49 3.49 4.61 17.67
CA PRO A 49 4.61 4.90 18.53
C PRO A 49 5.81 5.51 17.78
N SER A 50 6.58 6.36 18.46
CA SER A 50 7.75 7.03 17.86
C SER A 50 8.87 6.08 17.42
N PHE A 51 8.84 4.82 17.87
CA PHE A 51 9.79 3.78 17.52
C PHE A 51 9.30 2.84 16.41
N THR A 52 8.12 3.12 15.82
CA THR A 52 7.62 2.32 14.70
C THR A 52 8.57 2.39 13.50
N CYS A 53 8.68 1.27 12.78
CA CYS A 53 9.57 1.19 11.62
C CYS A 53 9.18 2.20 10.53
N TRP A 54 10.19 2.66 9.81
CA TRP A 54 10.05 3.66 8.75
C TRP A 54 9.04 3.27 7.67
N VAL A 55 8.99 1.99 7.29
CA VAL A 55 8.11 1.49 6.22
C VAL A 55 6.64 1.70 6.58
N ALA A 56 6.23 1.25 7.77
CA ALA A 56 4.85 1.38 8.22
C ALA A 56 4.49 2.84 8.52
N GLY A 57 5.39 3.58 9.18
CA GLY A 57 5.19 5.00 9.47
C GLY A 57 4.99 5.81 8.18
N SER A 58 5.85 5.61 7.19
CA SER A 58 5.76 6.30 5.90
C SER A 58 4.51 5.93 5.11
N ALA A 59 4.12 4.65 5.09
CA ALA A 59 2.90 4.22 4.41
C ALA A 59 1.64 4.85 5.04
N LEU A 60 1.58 4.91 6.38
CA LEU A 60 0.48 5.58 7.06
C LEU A 60 0.49 7.09 6.81
N ASP A 61 1.66 7.72 6.76
CA ASP A 61 1.81 9.14 6.43
C ASP A 61 1.27 9.49 5.04
N GLN A 62 1.54 8.63 4.05
CA GLN A 62 1.02 8.75 2.68
C GLN A 62 -0.50 8.55 2.65
N ALA A 63 -1.00 7.53 3.35
CA ALA A 63 -2.44 7.27 3.48
C ALA A 63 -3.19 8.46 4.10
N LEU A 64 -2.67 8.99 5.22
CA LEU A 64 -3.24 10.16 5.91
C LEU A 64 -3.12 11.46 5.10
N ALA A 65 -2.23 11.51 4.12
CA ALA A 65 -2.10 12.63 3.18
C ALA A 65 -3.09 12.56 2.00
N GLY A 66 -3.85 11.46 1.87
CA GLY A 66 -4.72 11.19 0.72
C GLY A 66 -3.95 10.75 -0.54
N GLU A 67 -2.64 10.48 -0.44
CA GLU A 67 -1.82 10.08 -1.60
C GLU A 67 -2.15 8.65 -2.08
N LEU A 68 -2.81 7.87 -1.24
CA LEU A 68 -3.20 6.48 -1.51
C LEU A 68 -4.70 6.31 -1.83
N ASP A 69 -5.47 7.40 -1.94
CA ASP A 69 -6.93 7.37 -2.15
C ASP A 69 -7.36 6.74 -3.50
N GLY A 70 -6.42 6.66 -4.46
CA GLY A 70 -6.65 5.99 -5.75
C GLY A 70 -6.57 4.46 -5.69
N LEU A 71 -6.14 3.89 -4.57
CA LEU A 71 -6.06 2.43 -4.39
C LEU A 71 -7.44 1.85 -4.01
N ALA A 72 -7.74 0.67 -4.54
CA ALA A 72 -8.89 -0.11 -4.10
C ALA A 72 -8.73 -0.68 -2.68
N GLY A 73 -7.49 -0.73 -2.19
CA GLY A 73 -7.15 -1.20 -0.84
C GLY A 73 -5.67 -1.47 -0.69
N MET A 74 -5.29 -1.97 0.49
CA MET A 74 -3.94 -2.42 0.79
C MET A 74 -3.93 -3.86 1.28
N ALA A 75 -2.95 -4.64 0.84
CA ALA A 75 -2.65 -5.96 1.36
C ALA A 75 -1.35 -5.93 2.18
N LEU A 76 -1.45 -6.39 3.43
CA LEU A 76 -0.36 -6.40 4.39
C LEU A 76 -0.06 -7.84 4.79
N ALA A 77 1.16 -8.32 4.54
CA ALA A 77 1.60 -9.61 5.04
C ALA A 77 2.06 -9.48 6.51
N GLN A 78 1.57 -10.39 7.35
CA GLN A 78 1.93 -10.49 8.77
C GLN A 78 3.38 -10.98 8.94
N THR A 79 4.33 -10.08 8.70
CA THR A 79 5.76 -10.38 8.63
C THR A 79 6.54 -9.89 9.84
N CYS A 80 6.00 -8.92 10.58
CA CYS A 80 6.51 -8.43 11.85
C CYS A 80 5.37 -7.88 12.71
N ASP A 81 5.63 -7.57 13.98
CA ASP A 81 4.63 -7.07 14.92
C ASP A 81 3.92 -5.81 14.41
N THR A 82 4.65 -4.88 13.79
CA THR A 82 4.06 -3.65 13.21
C THR A 82 3.07 -3.93 12.08
N MET A 83 3.30 -4.98 11.27
CA MET A 83 2.42 -5.33 10.15
C MET A 83 1.27 -6.24 10.58
N GLN A 84 1.33 -6.81 11.79
CA GLN A 84 0.27 -7.64 12.35
C GLN A 84 -0.90 -6.83 12.91
N GLY A 85 -0.63 -5.60 13.37
CA GLY A 85 -1.60 -4.71 14.01
C GLY A 85 -1.11 -4.25 15.38
#